data_AF-Q8Z6Q1-F1
#
_entry.id   AF-Q8Z6Q1-F1
#
_cell.length_a   1.000
_cell.length_b   1.000
_cell.length_c   1.000
_cell.angle_alpha   90.00
_cell.angle_beta   90.00
_cell.angle_gamma   90.00
#
_symmetry.space_group_name_H-M   'P 1'
#
loop_
_entity.id
_entity.type
_entity.pdbx_description
1 polymer ?
#
loop_
_entity_poly.entity_id
_entity_poly.type
_entity_poly.pdbx_seq_one_letter_code
_entity_poly.pdbx_strand_id
1 'polypeptide(L)'
;MPMKKIAIMFLPVLLTGCSVYQQFVERMQTDTLEYQCDEKPLTVKANNPREEVSFVYDNKLLTLKQGISASGARYTDGIYVFWS
;
A
#
# COMPACT_ATOMS: atom_id res chain seq x y z
N MET A 1 -44.20 -2.39 19.09
CA MET A 1 -42.81 -2.08 19.52
C MET A 1 -41.78 -2.61 18.49
N PRO A 2 -41.48 -1.88 17.40
CA PRO A 2 -40.47 -2.33 16.43
C PRO A 2 -39.15 -1.53 16.47
N MET A 3 -39.11 -0.32 17.03
CA MET A 3 -37.95 0.58 16.90
C MET A 3 -36.69 0.12 17.67
N LYS A 4 -36.85 -0.60 18.78
CA LYS A 4 -35.72 -1.10 19.59
C LYS A 4 -34.96 -2.25 18.91
N LYS A 5 -35.62 -3.04 18.05
CA LYS A 5 -34.99 -4.16 17.32
C LYS A 5 -34.14 -3.67 16.16
N ILE A 6 -34.52 -2.53 15.55
CA ILE A 6 -33.78 -1.92 14.45
C ILE A 6 -32.44 -1.36 14.95
N ALA A 7 -32.42 -0.66 16.09
CA ALA A 7 -31.20 -0.12 16.68
C ALA A 7 -30.13 -1.20 16.99
N ILE A 8 -30.56 -2.39 17.39
CA ILE A 8 -29.67 -3.52 17.70
C ILE A 8 -29.09 -4.15 16.42
N MET A 9 -29.81 -4.10 15.29
CA MET A 9 -29.37 -4.67 14.01
C MET A 9 -28.37 -3.76 13.26
N PHE A 10 -28.40 -2.45 13.49
CA PHE A 10 -27.44 -1.50 12.88
C PHE A 10 -26.09 -1.43 13.60
N LEU A 11 -26.04 -1.80 14.89
CA LEU A 11 -24.80 -1.82 15.68
C LEU A 11 -23.68 -2.68 15.05
N PRO A 12 -23.92 -3.93 14.62
CA PRO A 12 -22.86 -4.75 14.02
C PRO A 12 -22.42 -4.24 12.64
N VAL A 13 -23.30 -3.57 11.88
CA VAL A 13 -22.97 -3.02 10.55
C VAL A 13 -22.00 -1.82 10.66
N LEU A 14 -22.14 -1.01 11.71
CA LEU A 14 -21.20 0.08 11.98
C LEU A 14 -19.82 -0.45 12.42
N LEU A 15 -19.78 -1.58 13.13
CA LEU A 15 -18.53 -2.20 13.60
C LEU A 15 -17.77 -2.95 12.49
N THR A 16 -18.46 -3.52 11.49
CA THR A 16 -17.80 -4.21 10.35
C THR A 16 -17.29 -3.27 9.27
N GLY A 17 -17.68 -1.99 9.27
CA GLY A 17 -17.24 -1.00 8.29
C GLY A 17 -15.76 -0.63 8.39
N CYS A 18 -15.11 -0.83 9.54
CA CYS A 18 -13.72 -0.41 9.76
C CYS A 18 -12.70 -1.18 8.91
N SER A 19 -12.89 -2.48 8.67
CA SER A 19 -11.94 -3.29 7.89
C SER A 19 -11.99 -2.95 6.40
N VAL A 20 -13.19 -2.73 5.86
CA VAL A 20 -13.39 -2.33 4.47
C VAL A 20 -12.87 -0.92 4.23
N TYR A 21 -13.08 -0.02 5.21
CA TYR A 21 -12.55 1.33 5.16
C TYR A 21 -11.02 1.34 5.11
N GLN A 22 -10.36 0.52 5.93
CA GLN A 22 -8.89 0.45 5.97
C GLN A 22 -8.30 -0.06 4.65
N GLN A 23 -8.85 -1.13 4.07
CA GLN A 23 -8.43 -1.65 2.76
C GLN A 23 -8.63 -0.60 1.64
N PHE A 24 -9.72 0.16 1.69
CA PHE A 24 -10.00 1.22 0.72
C PHE A 24 -9.02 2.38 0.86
N VAL A 25 -8.74 2.82 2.09
CA VAL A 25 -7.77 3.87 2.41
C VAL A 25 -6.35 3.43 2.01
N GLU A 26 -5.96 2.19 2.28
CA GLU A 26 -4.65 1.64 1.85
C GLU A 26 -4.47 1.69 0.33
N ARG A 27 -5.51 1.35 -0.43
CA ARG A 27 -5.46 1.43 -1.90
C ARG A 27 -5.37 2.88 -2.40
N MET A 28 -5.98 3.81 -1.69
CA MET A 28 -5.87 5.26 -1.99
C MET A 28 -4.51 5.84 -1.64
N GLN A 29 -3.84 5.29 -0.62
CA GLN A 29 -2.51 5.73 -0.16
C GLN A 29 -1.35 5.03 -0.87
N THR A 30 -1.62 4.32 -1.97
CA THR A 30 -0.57 3.76 -2.82
C THR A 30 -0.24 4.75 -3.93
N ASP A 31 0.88 5.44 -3.79
CA ASP A 31 1.38 6.39 -4.77
C ASP A 31 2.01 5.64 -5.95
N THR A 32 1.71 6.07 -7.17
CA THR A 32 2.35 5.51 -8.37
C THR A 32 3.36 6.52 -8.89
N LEU A 33 4.64 6.14 -8.87
CA LEU A 33 5.79 6.91 -9.29
C LEU A 33 6.28 6.37 -10.63
N GLU A 34 6.38 7.23 -11.63
CA GLU A 34 6.89 6.88 -12.96
C GLU A 34 8.28 7.48 -13.15
N TYR A 35 9.28 6.62 -13.24
CA TYR A 35 10.66 7.00 -13.50
C TYR A 35 10.95 6.82 -14.99
N GLN A 36 11.43 7.89 -15.61
CA GLN A 36 11.95 7.89 -16.97
C GLN A 36 13.46 7.59 -16.88
N CYS A 37 13.83 6.34 -17.14
CA CYS A 37 15.23 5.93 -17.24
C CYS A 37 15.59 5.77 -18.72
N ASP A 38 16.87 5.96 -19.06
CA ASP A 38 17.35 5.95 -20.45
C ASP A 38 17.08 4.62 -21.17
N GLU A 39 17.16 3.48 -20.47
CA GLU A 39 16.95 2.16 -21.06
C GLU A 39 15.48 1.71 -21.04
N LYS A 40 14.84 1.79 -19.87
CA LYS A 40 13.49 1.27 -19.65
C LYS A 40 12.73 2.11 -18.63
N PRO A 41 11.49 2.53 -18.92
CA PRO A 41 10.67 3.22 -17.93
C PRO A 41 10.35 2.28 -16.76
N LEU A 42 10.41 2.82 -15.53
CA LEU A 42 10.16 2.08 -14.32
C LEU A 42 8.94 2.67 -13.59
N THR A 43 7.90 1.86 -13.45
CA THR A 43 6.72 2.23 -12.65
C THR A 43 6.82 1.60 -11.27
N VAL A 44 6.87 2.43 -10.24
CA VAL A 44 6.98 2.04 -8.83
C VAL A 44 5.70 2.43 -8.11
N LYS A 45 5.12 1.48 -7.37
CA LYS A 45 3.96 1.72 -6.51
C LYS A 45 4.42 1.74 -5.07
N ALA A 46 4.48 2.92 -4.48
CA ALA A 46 4.87 3.14 -3.09
C ALA A 46 3.64 3.12 -2.19
N ASN A 47 3.60 2.19 -1.25
CA ASN A 47 2.61 2.15 -0.19
C ASN A 47 3.27 2.64 1.10
N ASN A 48 3.14 3.94 1.37
CA ASN A 48 3.75 4.58 2.54
C ASN A 48 3.24 4.00 3.87
N PRO A 49 1.92 3.74 4.07
CA PRO A 49 1.43 3.13 5.31
C PRO A 49 2.03 1.76 5.63
N ARG A 50 2.38 0.98 4.59
CA ARG A 50 2.98 -0.35 4.74
C ARG A 50 4.50 -0.33 4.62
N GLU A 51 5.09 0.85 4.40
CA GLU A 51 6.54 1.01 4.17
C GLU A 51 7.05 0.06 3.08
N GLU A 52 6.27 -0.12 2.02
CA GLU A 52 6.53 -1.10 0.96
C GLU A 52 6.49 -0.42 -0.41
N VAL A 53 7.39 -0.81 -1.30
CA VAL A 53 7.34 -0.43 -2.72
C VAL A 53 7.17 -1.68 -3.56
N SER A 54 6.40 -1.57 -4.64
CA SER A 54 6.24 -2.65 -5.60
C SER A 54 6.45 -2.17 -7.02
N PHE A 55 7.24 -2.91 -7.79
CA PHE A 55 7.54 -2.59 -9.17
C PHE A 55 7.79 -3.87 -9.97
N VAL A 56 7.65 -3.77 -11.29
CA VAL A 56 7.89 -4.91 -12.18
C VAL A 56 9.28 -4.79 -12.79
N TYR A 57 10.13 -5.78 -12.52
CA TYR A 57 11.46 -5.89 -13.10
C TYR A 57 11.58 -7.25 -13.79
N ASP A 58 12.00 -7.27 -15.05
CA ASP A 58 12.09 -8.48 -15.89
C ASP A 58 10.83 -9.38 -15.81
N ASN A 59 9.65 -8.78 -15.99
CA ASN A 59 8.34 -9.44 -15.91
C ASN A 59 7.98 -10.06 -14.55
N LYS A 60 8.79 -9.83 -13.51
CA LYS A 60 8.53 -10.24 -12.14
C LYS A 60 8.08 -9.05 -11.30
N LEU A 61 6.96 -9.21 -10.60
CA LEU A 61 6.55 -8.25 -9.57
C LEU A 61 7.43 -8.44 -8.33
N LEU A 62 8.17 -7.39 -7.98
CA LEU A 62 8.99 -7.32 -6.78
C LEU A 62 8.28 -6.43 -5.77
N THR A 63 8.32 -6.83 -4.50
CA THR A 63 7.84 -6.04 -3.37
C THR A 63 8.98 -5.92 -2.37
N LEU A 64 9.47 -4.70 -2.17
CA LEU A 64 10.58 -4.38 -1.27
C LEU A 64 10.05 -3.66 -0.05
N LYS A 65 10.62 -3.95 1.12
CA LYS A 65 10.29 -3.28 2.39
C LYS A 65 11.27 -2.17 2.68
N GLN A 66 10.82 -1.10 3.32
CA GLN A 66 11.67 -0.01 3.73
C GLN A 66 12.68 -0.49 4.76
N GLY A 67 13.93 -0.13 4.54
CA GLY A 67 15.03 -0.39 5.44
C GLY A 67 15.64 0.91 5.94
N ILE A 68 16.50 0.79 6.94
CA ILE A 68 17.26 1.94 7.46
C ILE A 68 18.17 2.49 6.36
N SER A 69 18.16 3.81 6.20
CA SER A 69 19.03 4.56 5.30
C SER A 69 19.58 5.79 6.01
N ALA A 70 20.80 6.19 5.63
CA ALA A 70 21.41 7.44 6.10
C ALA A 70 20.87 8.67 5.35
N SER A 71 20.36 8.48 4.13
CA SER A 71 19.77 9.54 3.30
C SER A 71 18.71 8.95 2.37
N GLY A 72 17.63 9.69 2.15
CA GLY A 72 16.54 9.24 1.28
C GLY A 72 15.81 8.00 1.82
N ALA A 73 14.99 7.38 0.98
CA ALA A 73 14.21 6.20 1.32
C ALA A 73 14.76 4.97 0.61
N ARG A 74 15.25 4.00 1.39
CA ARG A 74 15.81 2.74 0.89
C ARG A 74 14.83 1.61 1.13
N TYR A 75 14.57 0.81 0.10
CA TYR A 75 13.73 -0.37 0.17
C TYR A 75 14.52 -1.58 -0.34
N THR A 76 14.42 -2.72 0.34
CA THR A 76 15.14 -3.94 -0.05
C THR A 76 14.42 -5.22 0.39
N ASP A 77 14.65 -6.31 -0.35
CA ASP A 77 14.28 -7.69 -0.01
C ASP A 77 15.52 -8.57 0.22
N GLY A 78 16.71 -7.97 0.24
CA GLY A 78 18.00 -8.65 0.35
C GLY A 78 18.66 -8.97 -1.01
N ILE A 79 17.92 -8.92 -2.12
CA ILE A 79 18.45 -9.16 -3.47
C ILE A 79 18.44 -7.86 -4.26
N TYR A 80 17.29 -7.18 -4.29
CA TYR A 80 17.09 -5.92 -4.98
C TYR A 80 17.08 -4.76 -3.98
N VAL A 81 17.49 -3.60 -4.45
CA VAL A 81 17.46 -2.34 -3.70
C VAL A 81 16.82 -1.27 -4.56
N PHE A 82 15.74 -0.68 -4.07
CA PHE A 82 15.17 0.55 -4.61
C PHE A 82 15.56 1.69 -3.66
N TRP A 83 16.20 2.73 -4.18
CA TRP A 83 16.64 3.87 -3.37
C TRP A 83 16.24 5.16 -4.08
N SER A 84 15.40 5.96 -3.41
CA SER A 84 14.97 7.29 -3.84
C SER A 84 15.63 8.39 -3.02
#